data_AF-A0A2S6RAZ1-F1
#
_entry.id   AF-A0A2S6RAZ1-F1
#
_cell.length_a   1.000
_cell.length_b   1.000
_cell.length_c   1.000
_cell.angle_alpha   90.00
_cell.angle_beta   90.00
_cell.angle_gamma   90.00
#
_symmetry.space_group_name_H-M   'P 1'
#
loop_
_entity.id
_entity.type
_entity.pdbx_description
1 polymer ?
#
loop_
_entity_poly.entity_id
_entity_poly.type
_entity_poly.pdbx_seq_one_letter_code
_entity_poly.pdbx_strand_id
1 'polypeptide(L)'
;MSSLLVIEKKLFENAINKIRRSKNCNIIIIQKNLLEVLKRKKIQANKIILITENILPRNSIVYKSIKSFIKNKKIFFVEIGYNKSTVSQEMAASDALVNGSGNNTEMVLEKIIKAK
;
A
#
# COMPACT_ATOMS: atom_id res chain seq x y z
N MET A 1 15.36 3.86 5.89
CA MET A 1 14.76 3.09 4.78
C MET A 1 13.48 3.79 4.34
N SER A 2 13.29 3.99 3.04
CA SER A 2 12.09 4.63 2.47
C SER A 2 10.99 3.60 2.23
N SER A 3 9.80 3.85 2.79
CA SER A 3 8.59 3.11 2.43
C SER A 3 7.93 3.76 1.21
N LEU A 4 7.32 2.97 0.34
CA LEU A 4 6.43 3.45 -0.70
C LEU A 4 4.99 3.21 -0.28
N LEU A 5 4.18 4.25 -0.30
CA LEU A 5 2.77 4.19 0.01
C LEU A 5 1.95 4.40 -1.26
N VAL A 6 1.06 3.47 -1.54
CA VAL A 6 0.17 3.46 -2.70
C VAL A 6 -1.27 3.57 -2.20
N ILE A 7 -1.99 4.60 -2.62
CA ILE A 7 -3.32 4.92 -2.07
C ILE A 7 -4.34 5.09 -3.18
N GLU A 8 -5.53 4.52 -2.97
CA GLU A 8 -6.73 4.89 -3.71
C GLU A 8 -7.31 6.21 -3.18
N LYS A 9 -7.19 7.30 -3.96
CA LYS A 9 -7.28 8.68 -3.44
C LYS A 9 -8.54 9.02 -2.62
N LYS A 10 -9.71 8.56 -3.05
CA LYS A 10 -11.00 9.15 -2.65
C LYS A 10 -11.27 9.11 -1.14
N LEU A 11 -10.77 8.10 -0.42
CA LEU A 11 -11.12 7.87 0.98
C LEU A 11 -10.01 8.24 1.97
N PHE A 12 -8.81 8.55 1.48
CA PHE A 12 -7.62 8.61 2.34
C PHE A 12 -6.88 9.95 2.27
N GLU A 13 -7.54 11.04 1.87
CA GLU A 13 -6.92 12.37 1.76
C GLU A 13 -6.31 12.85 3.09
N ASN A 14 -6.97 12.59 4.22
CA ASN A 14 -6.46 12.93 5.55
C ASN A 14 -5.17 12.17 5.89
N ALA A 15 -5.14 10.85 5.61
CA ALA A 15 -3.95 10.03 5.82
C ALA A 15 -2.79 10.51 4.93
N ILE A 16 -3.05 10.81 3.64
CA ILE A 16 -2.06 11.36 2.70
C ILE A 16 -1.43 12.64 3.24
N ASN A 17 -2.25 13.58 3.71
CA ASN A 17 -1.79 14.90 4.14
C ASN A 17 -0.87 14.81 5.37
N LYS A 18 -1.17 13.95 6.34
CA LYS A 18 -0.33 13.75 7.52
C LYS A 18 1.01 13.10 7.16
N ILE A 19 1.00 12.07 6.31
CA ILE A 19 2.23 11.34 5.94
C ILE A 19 3.16 12.22 5.12
N ARG A 20 2.62 13.08 4.24
CA ARG A 20 3.41 14.08 3.51
C ARG A 20 4.25 14.96 4.44
N ARG A 21 3.75 15.27 5.64
CA ARG A 21 4.49 16.06 6.64
C ARG A 21 5.66 15.29 7.27
N SER A 22 5.62 13.96 7.26
CA SER A 22 6.63 13.10 7.92
C SER A 22 7.93 12.89 7.12
N LYS A 23 8.00 13.31 5.85
CA LYS A 23 9.17 13.23 4.92
C LYS A 23 9.83 11.85 4.70
N ASN A 24 9.41 10.79 5.36
CA ASN A 24 10.07 9.47 5.34
C ASN A 24 9.44 8.44 4.37
N CYS A 25 8.43 8.86 3.59
CA CYS A 25 7.68 7.96 2.73
C CYS A 25 7.43 8.60 1.36
N ASN A 26 7.67 7.82 0.29
CA ASN A 26 7.25 8.19 -1.05
C ASN A 26 5.76 7.86 -1.19
N ILE A 27 4.94 8.83 -1.59
CA ILE A 27 3.50 8.62 -1.76
C ILE A 27 3.15 8.61 -3.25
N ILE A 28 2.49 7.54 -3.69
CA ILE A 28 1.91 7.39 -5.01
C ILE A 28 0.41 7.25 -4.85
N ILE A 29 -0.32 8.12 -5.52
CA ILE A 29 -1.77 8.06 -5.57
C ILE A 29 -2.14 7.33 -6.86
N ILE A 30 -2.92 6.26 -6.76
CA ILE A 30 -3.39 5.51 -7.92
C ILE A 30 -4.40 6.40 -8.67
N GLN A 31 -4.01 6.87 -9.86
CA GLN A 31 -4.89 7.59 -10.77
C GLN A 31 -5.19 6.74 -12.01
N LYS A 32 -4.16 6.26 -12.73
CA LYS A 32 -4.18 5.21 -13.78
C LYS A 32 -2.77 4.64 -13.98
N ASN A 33 -2.63 3.48 -14.64
CA ASN A 33 -1.34 2.85 -15.06
C ASN A 33 -0.26 2.74 -13.97
N LEU A 34 -0.61 2.15 -12.82
CA LEU A 34 0.27 2.02 -11.65
C LEU A 34 1.64 1.42 -11.99
N LEU A 35 1.69 0.33 -12.78
CA LEU A 35 2.95 -0.34 -13.13
C LEU A 35 3.94 0.61 -13.83
N GLU A 36 3.44 1.43 -14.74
CA GLU A 36 4.27 2.38 -15.48
C GLU A 36 4.79 3.49 -14.57
N VAL A 37 3.94 4.01 -13.69
CA VAL A 37 4.33 5.00 -12.67
C VAL A 37 5.42 4.44 -11.75
N LEU A 38 5.26 3.20 -11.30
CA LEU A 38 6.24 2.53 -10.44
C LEU A 38 7.60 2.36 -11.13
N LYS A 39 7.61 1.99 -12.42
CA LYS A 39 8.84 1.84 -13.21
C LYS A 39 9.53 3.18 -13.46
N ARG A 40 8.78 4.22 -13.85
CA ARG A 40 9.33 5.55 -14.18
C ARG A 40 9.98 6.23 -12.97
N LYS A 41 9.43 6.06 -11.77
CA LYS A 41 9.90 6.76 -10.57
C LYS A 41 11.20 6.21 -9.95
N LYS A 42 11.86 5.22 -10.56
CA LYS A 42 13.10 4.57 -10.05
C LYS A 42 13.06 4.33 -8.53
N ILE A 43 11.92 3.83 -8.03
CA ILE A 43 11.65 3.80 -6.60
C ILE A 43 12.58 2.79 -5.92
N GLN A 44 13.38 3.28 -4.97
CA GLN A 44 14.09 2.48 -3.99
C GLN A 44 13.26 2.46 -2.70
N ALA A 45 12.60 1.35 -2.43
CA ALA A 45 11.82 1.15 -1.21
C ALA A 45 12.07 -0.26 -0.67
N ASN A 46 12.01 -0.41 0.65
CA ASN A 46 12.04 -1.72 1.32
C ASN A 46 10.64 -2.28 1.58
N LYS A 47 9.62 -1.40 1.62
CA LYS A 47 8.21 -1.74 1.85
C LYS A 47 7.32 -1.06 0.82
N ILE A 48 6.29 -1.76 0.36
CA ILE A 48 5.15 -1.17 -0.34
C ILE A 48 3.94 -1.35 0.55
N ILE A 49 3.23 -0.27 0.83
CA ILE A 49 2.00 -0.27 1.61
C ILE A 49 0.89 0.15 0.67
N LEU A 50 -0.10 -0.71 0.45
CA LEU A 50 -1.30 -0.41 -0.29
C LEU A 50 -2.43 -0.13 0.69
N ILE A 51 -3.11 1.02 0.55
CA ILE A 51 -4.30 1.33 1.33
C ILE A 51 -5.50 1.37 0.40
N THR A 52 -6.51 0.58 0.75
CA THR A 52 -7.72 0.33 -0.03
C THR A 52 -8.94 0.42 0.88
N GLU A 53 -10.10 0.72 0.29
CA GLU A 53 -11.35 0.72 1.04
C GLU A 53 -11.65 -0.67 1.60
N ASN A 54 -11.62 -1.67 0.72
CA ASN A 54 -11.72 -3.09 1.06
C ASN A 54 -10.50 -3.81 0.50
N ILE A 55 -10.10 -4.91 1.13
CA ILE A 55 -9.05 -5.78 0.61
C ILE A 55 -9.35 -6.18 -0.84
N LEU A 56 -8.38 -5.96 -1.72
CA LEU A 56 -8.53 -6.25 -3.13
C LEU A 56 -8.54 -7.77 -3.39
N PRO A 57 -9.30 -8.23 -4.40
CA PRO A 57 -9.21 -9.61 -4.84
C PRO A 57 -7.86 -9.89 -5.49
N ARG A 58 -7.39 -11.14 -5.40
CA ARG A 58 -6.08 -11.60 -5.92
C ARG A 58 -5.81 -11.23 -7.38
N ASN A 59 -6.85 -11.21 -8.20
CA ASN A 59 -6.79 -10.96 -9.63
C ASN A 59 -6.76 -9.45 -9.99
N SER A 60 -6.82 -8.55 -9.01
CA SER A 60 -6.85 -7.10 -9.24
C SER A 60 -5.63 -6.63 -10.03
N ILE A 61 -5.87 -5.65 -10.92
CA ILE A 61 -4.80 -5.11 -11.76
C ILE A 61 -3.73 -4.37 -10.93
N VAL A 62 -4.13 -3.80 -9.79
CA VAL A 62 -3.26 -3.14 -8.82
C VAL A 62 -2.28 -4.15 -8.22
N TYR A 63 -2.77 -5.27 -7.70
CA TYR A 63 -1.92 -6.35 -7.20
C TYR A 63 -0.96 -6.88 -8.26
N LYS A 64 -1.47 -7.18 -9.46
CA LYS A 64 -0.64 -7.66 -10.57
C LYS A 64 0.48 -6.66 -10.89
N SER A 65 0.17 -5.37 -10.87
CA SER A 65 1.14 -4.30 -11.08
C SER A 65 2.20 -4.25 -9.97
N ILE A 66 1.79 -4.29 -8.71
CA ILE A 66 2.71 -4.26 -7.56
C ILE A 66 3.59 -5.52 -7.56
N LYS A 67 3.01 -6.71 -7.70
CA LYS A 67 3.75 -7.98 -7.74
C LYS A 67 4.74 -8.04 -8.89
N SER A 68 4.34 -7.58 -10.08
CA SER A 68 5.25 -7.48 -11.23
C SER A 68 6.43 -6.53 -10.94
N PHE A 69 6.17 -5.40 -10.27
CA PHE A 69 7.21 -4.44 -9.89
C PHE A 69 8.20 -4.99 -8.84
N ILE A 70 7.73 -5.79 -7.88
CA ILE A 70 8.56 -6.34 -6.80
C ILE A 70 9.12 -7.75 -7.07
N LYS A 71 8.75 -8.40 -8.19
CA LYS A 71 9.06 -9.82 -8.47
C LYS A 71 10.52 -10.23 -8.19
N ASN A 72 11.47 -9.35 -8.48
CA ASN A 72 12.91 -9.59 -8.29
C ASN A 72 13.54 -8.65 -7.25
N LYS A 73 12.74 -8.09 -6.35
CA LYS A 73 13.18 -7.11 -5.34
C LYS A 73 12.83 -7.63 -3.95
N LYS A 74 13.73 -7.42 -2.98
CA LYS A 74 13.46 -7.71 -1.56
C LYS A 74 12.58 -6.61 -0.95
N ILE A 75 11.34 -6.52 -1.41
CA ILE A 75 10.37 -5.50 -0.98
C ILE A 75 9.19 -6.21 -0.32
N PHE A 76 8.91 -5.84 0.92
CA PHE A 76 7.79 -6.36 1.67
C PHE A 76 6.50 -5.65 1.27
N PHE A 77 5.47 -6.38 0.87
CA PHE A 77 4.22 -5.83 0.42
C PHE A 77 3.14 -6.01 1.48
N VAL A 78 2.58 -4.90 1.97
CA VAL A 78 1.48 -4.87 2.94
C VAL A 78 0.26 -4.25 2.30
N GLU A 79 -0.92 -4.81 2.55
CA GLU A 79 -2.19 -4.14 2.28
C GLU A 79 -2.94 -3.84 3.57
N ILE A 80 -3.56 -2.66 3.62
CA ILE A 80 -4.44 -2.20 4.69
C ILE A 80 -5.79 -1.89 4.08
N GLY A 81 -6.80 -2.70 4.45
CA GLY A 81 -8.20 -2.43 4.17
C GLY A 81 -8.80 -1.55 5.26
N TYR A 82 -9.51 -0.50 4.86
CA TYR A 82 -10.23 0.36 5.80
C TYR A 82 -11.45 -0.34 6.38
N ASN A 83 -12.31 -0.88 5.52
CA ASN A 83 -13.47 -1.66 5.88
C ASN A 83 -13.11 -3.14 6.05
N LYS A 84 -13.93 -3.86 6.83
CA LYS A 84 -13.81 -5.31 6.94
C LYS A 84 -14.23 -5.96 5.63
N SER A 85 -13.37 -6.82 5.11
CA SER A 85 -13.62 -7.67 3.95
C SER A 85 -13.72 -9.13 4.37
N THR A 86 -14.46 -9.94 3.62
CA THR A 86 -14.53 -11.40 3.78
C THR A 86 -13.34 -12.13 3.13
N VAL A 87 -12.49 -11.40 2.40
CA VAL A 87 -11.30 -11.96 1.75
C VAL A 87 -10.34 -12.49 2.83
N SER A 88 -10.07 -13.79 2.81
CA SER A 88 -9.08 -14.40 3.70
C SER A 88 -7.66 -13.98 3.31
N GLN A 89 -6.74 -13.99 4.27
CA GLN A 89 -5.35 -13.63 4.03
C GLN A 89 -4.68 -14.51 2.96
N GLU A 90 -5.09 -15.77 2.85
CA GLU A 90 -4.61 -16.72 1.83
C GLU A 90 -4.98 -16.33 0.40
N MET A 91 -6.03 -15.51 0.26
CA MET A 91 -6.50 -14.98 -1.02
C MET A 91 -5.91 -13.60 -1.35
N ALA A 92 -5.25 -12.95 -0.39
CA ALA A 92 -4.55 -11.69 -0.63
C ALA A 92 -3.24 -11.94 -1.40
N ALA A 93 -2.85 -10.97 -2.22
CA ALA A 93 -1.53 -11.02 -2.86
C ALA A 93 -0.44 -10.42 -1.96
N SER A 94 -0.78 -9.67 -0.92
CA SER A 94 0.21 -9.06 -0.02
C SER A 94 0.89 -10.09 0.89
N ASP A 95 2.10 -9.75 1.33
CA ASP A 95 2.87 -10.56 2.28
C ASP A 95 2.32 -10.40 3.71
N ALA A 96 1.67 -9.26 3.98
CA ALA A 96 0.87 -9.02 5.18
C ALA A 96 -0.44 -8.28 4.85
N LEU A 97 -1.44 -8.49 5.69
CA LEU A 97 -2.79 -7.94 5.53
C LEU A 97 -3.28 -7.34 6.85
N VAL A 98 -3.82 -6.13 6.80
CA VAL A 98 -4.62 -5.57 7.88
C VAL A 98 -6.04 -5.35 7.39
N ASN A 99 -6.99 -6.09 7.94
CA ASN A 99 -8.38 -6.08 7.50
C ASN A 99 -9.25 -5.25 8.47
N GLY A 100 -10.03 -4.31 7.95
CA GLY A 100 -10.96 -3.52 8.76
C GLY A 100 -10.31 -2.56 9.75
N SER A 101 -9.26 -1.86 9.32
CA SER A 101 -8.53 -0.92 10.19
C SER A 101 -9.33 0.33 10.59
N GLY A 102 -10.32 0.74 9.79
CA GLY A 102 -11.21 1.86 10.06
C GLY A 102 -10.48 3.11 10.55
N ASN A 103 -10.97 3.70 11.64
CA ASN A 103 -10.36 4.89 12.25
C ASN A 103 -8.92 4.66 12.76
N ASN A 104 -8.48 3.41 12.91
CA ASN A 104 -7.12 3.07 13.33
C ASN A 104 -6.12 2.96 12.16
N THR A 105 -6.56 3.15 10.90
CA THR A 105 -5.71 3.07 9.71
C THR A 105 -4.44 3.90 9.87
N GLU A 106 -4.56 5.11 10.44
CA GLU A 106 -3.43 6.02 10.66
C GLU A 106 -2.38 5.42 11.61
N MET A 107 -2.81 4.96 12.80
CA MET A 107 -1.92 4.36 13.79
C MET A 107 -1.24 3.10 13.24
N VAL A 108 -1.99 2.26 12.53
CA VAL A 108 -1.46 1.04 11.89
C VAL A 108 -0.37 1.41 10.88
N LEU A 109 -0.64 2.39 10.04
CA LEU A 109 0.29 2.83 9.00
C LEU A 109 1.59 3.38 9.58
N GLU A 110 1.51 4.19 10.64
CA GLU A 110 2.70 4.68 11.33
C GLU A 110 3.56 3.55 11.88
N LYS A 111 2.93 2.54 12.50
CA LYS A 111 3.63 1.36 13.03
C LYS A 111 4.35 0.60 11.92
N ILE A 112 3.71 0.40 10.77
CA ILE A 112 4.32 -0.32 9.63
C ILE A 112 5.50 0.45 9.04
N ILE A 113 5.37 1.78 8.90
CA ILE A 113 6.45 2.63 8.38
C ILE A 113 7.66 2.64 9.33
N LYS A 114 7.43 2.66 10.64
CA LYS A 114 8.48 2.68 11.68
C LYS A 114 9.11 1.30 11.93
N ALA A 115 8.39 0.21 11.66
CA ALA A 115 8.91 -1.14 11.77
C ALA A 115 10.13 -1.32 10.86
N LYS A 116 11.22 -1.89 11.39
CA LYS A 116 12.46 -2.13 10.63
C LYS A 116 12.24 -3.24 9.61
#